data_AF-R4G102-F1
#
_entry.id   AF-R4G102-F1
#
_cell.length_a   1.000
_cell.length_b   1.000
_cell.length_c   1.000
_cell.angle_alpha   90.00
_cell.angle_beta   90.00
_cell.angle_gamma   90.00
#
_symmetry.space_group_name_H-M   'P 1'
#
loop_
_entity.id
_entity.type
_entity.pdbx_description
1 polymer ?
#
loop_
_entity_poly.entity_id
_entity_poly.type
_entity_poly.pdbx_seq_one_letter_code
_entity_poly.pdbx_strand_id
1 'polypeptide(L)'
;MNVKELISLIKEEVPNKAIDLMDSLELLKEAIADTLTEILKKSHTAFQQRNLAKWNELNRLIDQIVPIEERIAQIIEELDLDVTVKENEMERRALPNYSDYLVDSNVEHTLYEDYTHRRPCAFKMNDNPRIEVSTWKEMLIKTCEILMEKDEEKFLSFEHLDKMNGKKRKYFSVSSDGMREPVSIKGKMYIETLMSSNGFRNLVIKLLKEYNLKISDYKIYLRADYSELNQ
;
A
#
# COMPACT_ATOMS: atom_id res chain seq x y z
N MET A 1 -21.53 -9.14 17.05
CA MET A 1 -20.07 -9.12 16.85
C MET A 1 -19.63 -7.68 16.71
N ASN A 2 -18.82 -7.17 17.63
CA ASN A 2 -18.24 -5.84 17.51
C ASN A 2 -16.99 -5.86 16.62
N VAL A 3 -16.47 -4.68 16.22
CA VAL A 3 -15.31 -4.59 15.30
C VAL A 3 -14.06 -5.26 15.88
N LYS A 4 -13.84 -5.15 17.20
CA LYS A 4 -12.72 -5.79 17.89
C LYS A 4 -12.78 -7.31 17.82
N GLU A 5 -13.93 -7.90 18.11
CA GLU A 5 -14.18 -9.35 18.02
C GLU A 5 -13.94 -9.86 16.59
N LEU A 6 -14.39 -9.11 15.58
CA LEU A 6 -14.14 -9.47 14.18
C LEU A 6 -12.64 -9.41 13.84
N ILE A 7 -11.93 -8.37 14.27
CA ILE A 7 -10.49 -8.24 14.04
C ILE A 7 -9.73 -9.40 14.69
N SER A 8 -10.09 -9.78 15.92
CA SER A 8 -9.49 -10.93 16.60
C SER A 8 -9.69 -12.23 15.82
N LEU A 9 -10.91 -12.50 15.35
CA LEU A 9 -11.20 -13.70 14.55
C LEU A 9 -10.45 -13.70 13.20
N ILE A 10 -10.38 -12.57 12.50
CA ILE A 10 -9.64 -12.47 11.23
C ILE A 10 -8.16 -12.76 11.44
N LYS A 11 -7.57 -12.26 12.52
CA LYS A 11 -6.16 -12.51 12.85
C LYS A 11 -5.88 -13.97 13.20
N GLU A 12 -6.82 -14.62 13.88
CA GLU A 12 -6.70 -16.03 14.28
C GLU A 12 -6.85 -16.97 13.08
N GLU A 13 -7.88 -16.77 12.27
CA GLU A 13 -8.25 -17.68 11.19
C GLU A 13 -7.48 -17.40 9.89
N VAL A 14 -7.21 -16.13 9.57
CA VAL A 14 -6.63 -15.70 8.28
C VAL A 14 -5.62 -14.54 8.46
N PRO A 15 -4.50 -14.76 9.17
CA PRO A 15 -3.54 -13.71 9.51
C PRO A 15 -2.98 -12.94 8.30
N ASN A 16 -2.79 -13.61 7.16
CA ASN A 16 -2.35 -12.96 5.92
C ASN A 16 -3.40 -11.95 5.40
N LYS A 17 -4.69 -12.23 5.60
CA LYS A 17 -5.78 -11.30 5.24
C LYS A 17 -5.92 -10.16 6.24
N ALA A 18 -5.53 -10.34 7.49
CA ALA A 18 -5.43 -9.24 8.45
C ALA A 18 -4.41 -8.18 7.98
N ILE A 19 -3.27 -8.63 7.43
CA ILE A 19 -2.24 -7.76 6.84
C ILE A 19 -2.79 -7.04 5.60
N ASP A 20 -3.43 -7.76 4.66
CA ASP A 20 -4.07 -7.17 3.46
C ASP A 20 -5.07 -6.05 3.83
N LEU A 21 -5.88 -6.30 4.85
CA LEU A 21 -6.88 -5.34 5.33
C LEU A 21 -6.23 -4.12 5.96
N MET A 22 -5.20 -4.32 6.78
CA MET A 22 -4.44 -3.22 7.39
C MET A 22 -3.85 -2.31 6.32
N ASP A 23 -3.13 -2.87 5.33
CA ASP A 23 -2.50 -2.09 4.27
C ASP A 23 -3.54 -1.33 3.41
N SER A 24 -4.70 -1.96 3.16
CA SER A 24 -5.80 -1.34 2.39
C SER A 24 -6.45 -0.19 3.15
N LEU A 25 -6.63 -0.34 4.46
CA LEU A 25 -7.15 0.70 5.33
C LEU A 25 -6.18 1.88 5.46
N GLU A 26 -4.88 1.63 5.49
CA GLU A 26 -3.88 2.70 5.47
C GLU A 26 -3.96 3.54 4.18
N LEU A 27 -4.12 2.90 3.02
CA LEU A 27 -4.29 3.61 1.75
C LEU A 27 -5.57 4.44 1.74
N LEU A 28 -6.67 3.89 2.27
CA LEU A 28 -7.94 4.61 2.39
C LEU A 28 -7.79 5.84 3.31
N LYS A 29 -7.10 5.68 4.46
CA LYS A 29 -6.82 6.78 5.38
C LYS A 29 -6.07 7.91 4.69
N GLU A 30 -5.03 7.60 3.92
CA GLU A 30 -4.28 8.62 3.16
C GLU A 30 -5.15 9.31 2.10
N ALA A 31 -5.95 8.55 1.35
CA ALA A 31 -6.85 9.13 0.36
C ALA A 31 -7.88 10.10 1.00
N ILE A 32 -8.35 9.77 2.21
CA ILE A 32 -9.22 10.64 2.99
C ILE A 32 -8.48 11.89 3.47
N ALA A 33 -7.26 11.75 3.99
CA ALA A 33 -6.42 12.88 4.44
C ALA A 33 -6.09 13.85 3.29
N ASP A 34 -5.75 13.32 2.11
CA ASP A 34 -5.53 14.09 0.88
C ASP A 34 -6.80 14.87 0.50
N THR A 35 -7.96 14.20 0.54
CA THR A 35 -9.26 14.80 0.23
C THR A 35 -9.61 15.91 1.23
N LEU A 36 -9.39 15.67 2.52
CA LEU A 36 -9.63 16.64 3.59
C LEU A 36 -8.75 17.89 3.39
N THR A 37 -7.49 17.70 3.01
CA THR A 37 -6.56 18.79 2.69
C THR A 37 -7.10 19.67 1.55
N GLU A 38 -7.62 19.06 0.48
CA GLU A 38 -8.22 19.82 -0.63
C GLU A 38 -9.52 20.54 -0.25
N ILE A 39 -10.36 19.92 0.59
CA ILE A 39 -11.57 20.56 1.12
C ILE A 39 -11.20 21.76 2.00
N LEU A 40 -10.20 21.63 2.87
CA LEU A 40 -9.70 22.71 3.73
C LEU A 40 -9.20 23.90 2.90
N LYS A 41 -8.42 23.64 1.84
CA LYS A 41 -7.97 24.69 0.89
C LYS A 41 -9.18 25.43 0.29
N LYS A 42 -10.18 24.70 -0.19
CA LYS A 42 -11.41 25.29 -0.76
C LYS A 42 -12.21 26.08 0.27
N SER A 43 -12.30 25.59 1.51
CA SER A 43 -12.98 26.28 2.61
C SER A 43 -12.31 27.62 2.90
N HIS A 44 -10.97 27.63 2.96
CA HIS A 44 -10.19 28.86 3.13
C HIS A 44 -10.44 29.87 2.00
N THR A 45 -10.46 29.43 0.74
CA THR A 45 -10.78 30.30 -0.41
C THR A 45 -12.20 30.86 -0.32
N ALA A 46 -13.20 30.03 0.02
CA ALA A 46 -14.58 30.48 0.17
C ALA A 46 -14.74 31.54 1.27
N PHE A 47 -14.02 31.37 2.39
CA PHE A 47 -13.95 32.34 3.47
C PHE A 47 -13.36 33.69 2.99
N GLN A 48 -12.21 33.66 2.29
CA GLN A 48 -11.59 34.87 1.73
C GLN A 48 -12.51 35.62 0.76
N GLN A 49 -13.28 34.88 -0.04
CA GLN A 49 -14.25 35.44 -0.99
C GLN A 49 -15.57 35.90 -0.33
N ARG A 50 -15.70 35.76 0.99
CA ARG A 50 -16.94 36.02 1.75
C ARG A 50 -18.14 35.21 1.26
N ASN A 51 -17.90 34.06 0.62
CA ASN A 51 -18.94 33.13 0.19
C ASN A 51 -19.37 32.25 1.38
N LEU A 52 -20.21 32.81 2.24
CA LEU A 52 -20.63 32.16 3.50
C LEU A 52 -21.41 30.86 3.26
N ALA A 53 -22.21 30.79 2.20
CA ALA A 53 -22.96 29.59 1.85
C ALA A 53 -22.02 28.42 1.54
N LYS A 54 -21.01 28.65 0.68
CA LYS A 54 -20.05 27.61 0.32
C LYS A 54 -19.12 27.24 1.46
N TRP A 55 -18.69 28.22 2.24
CA TRP A 55 -17.88 27.98 3.44
C TRP A 55 -18.59 27.07 4.45
N ASN A 56 -19.87 27.35 4.74
CA ASN A 56 -20.69 26.51 5.63
C ASN A 56 -20.89 25.09 5.09
N GLU A 57 -21.10 24.92 3.77
CA GLU A 57 -21.22 23.62 3.12
C GLU A 57 -19.92 22.80 3.29
N LEU A 58 -18.76 23.41 3.04
CA LEU A 58 -17.46 22.73 3.13
C LEU A 58 -17.09 22.37 4.57
N ASN A 59 -17.39 23.22 5.55
CA ASN A 59 -17.13 22.91 6.97
C ASN A 59 -18.01 21.75 7.46
N ARG A 60 -19.27 21.67 7.04
CA ARG A 60 -20.11 20.50 7.34
C ARG A 60 -19.52 19.20 6.77
N LEU A 61 -18.89 19.26 5.60
CA LEU A 61 -18.23 18.11 5.00
C LEU A 61 -16.98 17.72 5.81
N ILE A 62 -16.19 18.69 6.25
CA ILE A 62 -15.03 18.47 7.14
C ILE A 62 -15.47 17.77 8.44
N ASP A 63 -16.52 18.28 9.09
CA ASP A 63 -17.04 17.73 10.35
C ASP A 63 -17.52 16.26 10.22
N GLN A 64 -17.90 15.84 9.01
CA GLN A 64 -18.30 14.46 8.73
C GLN A 64 -17.12 13.55 8.38
N ILE A 65 -16.08 14.08 7.72
CA ILE A 65 -14.94 13.29 7.27
C ILE A 65 -13.97 13.00 8.41
N VAL A 66 -13.69 13.97 9.28
CA VAL A 66 -12.72 13.82 10.38
C VAL A 66 -13.02 12.60 11.27
N PRO A 67 -14.27 12.36 11.73
CA PRO A 67 -14.59 11.17 12.53
C PRO A 67 -14.39 9.84 11.79
N ILE A 68 -14.54 9.83 10.45
CA ILE A 68 -14.30 8.63 9.63
C ILE A 68 -12.80 8.33 9.58
N GLU A 69 -11.98 9.35 9.34
CA GLU A 69 -10.52 9.23 9.34
C GLU A 69 -10.00 8.69 10.68
N GLU A 70 -10.48 9.23 11.80
CA GLU A 70 -10.13 8.78 13.16
C GLU A 70 -10.53 7.33 13.38
N ARG A 71 -11.72 6.93 12.95
CA ARG A 71 -12.21 5.56 13.11
C ARG A 71 -11.42 4.56 12.28
N ILE A 72 -11.01 4.93 11.06
CA ILE A 72 -10.11 4.11 10.25
C ILE A 72 -8.75 3.95 10.95
N ALA A 73 -8.19 5.02 11.51
CA ALA A 73 -6.94 4.96 12.25
C ALA A 73 -7.02 4.01 13.48
N GLN A 74 -8.14 4.00 14.19
CA GLN A 74 -8.39 3.07 15.31
C GLN A 74 -8.41 1.61 14.84
N ILE A 75 -9.08 1.32 13.73
CA ILE A 75 -9.16 -0.04 13.17
C ILE A 75 -7.78 -0.54 12.74
N ILE A 76 -6.96 0.32 12.11
CA ILE A 76 -5.58 0.00 11.73
C ILE A 76 -4.74 -0.34 12.96
N GLU A 77 -4.84 0.46 14.02
CA GLU A 77 -4.09 0.22 15.25
C GLU A 77 -4.50 -1.09 15.93
N GLU A 78 -5.80 -1.38 15.96
CA GLU A 78 -6.32 -2.65 16.44
C GLU A 78 -5.77 -3.81 15.61
N LEU A 79 -5.75 -3.72 14.27
CA LEU A 79 -5.18 -4.75 13.39
C LEU A 79 -3.68 -5.00 13.64
N ASP A 80 -2.89 -3.95 13.90
CA ASP A 80 -1.43 -4.05 14.05
C ASP A 80 -0.97 -4.69 15.39
N LEU A 81 -1.75 -4.56 16.47
CA LEU A 81 -1.32 -4.96 17.83
C LEU A 81 -1.06 -6.46 18.06
N ASP A 82 -1.62 -7.37 17.25
CA ASP A 82 -1.57 -8.82 17.54
C ASP A 82 -0.99 -9.68 16.41
N VAL A 83 -0.40 -9.09 15.37
CA VAL A 83 0.21 -9.86 14.26
C VAL A 83 1.62 -10.35 14.64
N THR A 84 1.69 -11.21 15.66
CA THR A 84 2.76 -12.21 15.78
C THR A 84 2.34 -13.39 14.90
N VAL A 85 2.84 -13.39 13.67
CA VAL A 85 2.56 -14.42 12.67
C VAL A 85 3.06 -15.76 13.21
N LYS A 86 2.15 -16.68 13.53
CA LYS A 86 2.47 -18.11 13.48
C LYS A 86 2.54 -18.46 12.01
N GLU A 87 3.76 -18.57 11.49
CA GLU A 87 3.99 -19.30 10.25
C GLU A 87 3.56 -20.76 10.46
N ASN A 88 3.14 -21.40 9.36
CA ASN A 88 2.71 -22.80 9.18
C ASN A 88 1.18 -22.92 9.04
N GLU A 89 0.60 -23.62 8.05
CA GLU A 89 1.09 -24.76 7.27
C GLU A 89 0.57 -24.68 5.81
N MET A 90 1.46 -24.78 4.82
CA MET A 90 1.05 -25.08 3.45
C MET A 90 0.54 -26.53 3.41
N GLU A 91 -0.78 -26.70 3.36
CA GLU A 91 -1.39 -27.97 3.01
C GLU A 91 -0.84 -28.45 1.65
N ARG A 92 -0.22 -29.63 1.67
CA ARG A 92 0.27 -30.33 0.47
C ARG A 92 -0.92 -30.81 -0.37
N ARG A 93 -1.53 -29.93 -1.14
CA ARG A 93 -2.41 -30.31 -2.26
C ARG A 93 -1.53 -30.85 -3.40
N ALA A 94 -2.02 -31.86 -4.13
CA ALA A 94 -1.33 -32.42 -5.28
C ALA A 94 -0.85 -31.30 -6.22
N LEU A 95 0.43 -31.32 -6.59
CA LEU A 95 1.07 -30.25 -7.37
C LEU A 95 0.24 -29.93 -8.63
N PRO A 96 -0.38 -28.74 -8.71
CA PRO A 96 -1.09 -28.32 -9.91
C PRO A 96 -0.10 -28.15 -11.06
N ASN A 97 -0.56 -28.35 -12.29
CA ASN A 97 0.24 -27.99 -13.44
C ASN A 97 0.25 -26.46 -13.61
N TYR A 98 1.34 -25.81 -13.16
CA TYR A 98 1.46 -24.34 -13.12
C TYR A 98 1.38 -23.66 -14.50
N SER A 99 1.55 -24.39 -15.60
CA SER A 99 1.42 -23.85 -16.96
C SER A 99 0.00 -23.37 -17.28
N ASP A 100 -1.00 -23.96 -16.64
CA ASP A 100 -2.41 -23.75 -16.98
C ASP A 100 -2.91 -22.37 -16.49
N TYR A 101 -2.12 -21.71 -15.63
CA TYR A 101 -2.43 -20.43 -15.00
C TYR A 101 -1.64 -19.27 -15.59
N LEU A 102 -0.87 -19.51 -16.66
CA LEU A 102 -0.14 -18.46 -17.36
C LEU A 102 -1.15 -17.51 -18.04
N VAL A 103 -0.89 -16.21 -17.93
CA VAL A 103 -1.71 -15.17 -18.55
C VAL A 103 -0.92 -14.45 -19.65
N ASP A 104 -1.61 -13.69 -20.50
CA ASP A 104 -0.94 -12.85 -21.50
C ASP A 104 -0.14 -11.74 -20.81
N SER A 105 1.18 -11.88 -20.87
CA SER A 105 2.13 -10.97 -20.23
C SER A 105 2.23 -9.58 -20.87
N ASN A 106 1.47 -9.31 -21.94
CA ASN A 106 1.39 -7.99 -22.56
C ASN A 106 0.19 -7.16 -22.09
N VAL A 107 -0.75 -7.77 -21.35
CA VAL A 107 -1.90 -7.06 -20.80
C VAL A 107 -1.43 -6.11 -19.70
N GLU A 108 -1.84 -4.85 -19.83
CA GLU A 108 -1.56 -3.82 -18.83
C GLU A 108 -2.59 -3.89 -17.70
N HIS A 109 -2.10 -4.08 -16.49
CA HIS A 109 -2.86 -3.99 -15.27
C HIS A 109 -2.53 -2.70 -14.51
N THR A 110 -3.48 -2.25 -13.72
CA THR A 110 -3.37 -1.00 -12.95
C THR A 110 -3.11 -1.29 -11.49
N LEU A 111 -2.52 -0.31 -10.79
CA LEU A 111 -2.48 -0.34 -9.34
C LEU A 111 -3.86 -0.19 -8.70
N TYR A 112 -5.01 -0.39 -9.35
CA TYR A 112 -6.34 -0.40 -8.69
C TYR A 112 -6.96 -1.78 -8.56
N GLU A 113 -6.28 -2.81 -9.05
CA GLU A 113 -6.74 -4.20 -9.04
C GLU A 113 -6.31 -4.95 -7.77
N ASP A 114 -7.00 -6.06 -7.50
CA ASP A 114 -6.58 -7.06 -6.52
C ASP A 114 -5.53 -8.00 -7.17
N TYR A 115 -4.42 -8.19 -6.46
CA TYR A 115 -3.29 -9.01 -6.88
C TYR A 115 -3.07 -10.25 -6.01
N THR A 116 -4.05 -10.61 -5.18
CA THR A 116 -4.04 -11.89 -4.46
C THR A 116 -3.86 -13.03 -5.47
N HIS A 117 -2.95 -13.97 -5.16
CA HIS A 117 -2.64 -15.14 -6.02
C HIS A 117 -2.10 -14.81 -7.41
N ARG A 118 -1.76 -13.54 -7.71
CA ARG A 118 -1.18 -13.13 -9.00
C ARG A 118 0.32 -12.96 -8.90
N ARG A 119 1.02 -13.25 -10.00
CA ARG A 119 2.48 -13.12 -10.10
C ARG A 119 2.87 -12.11 -11.18
N PRO A 120 3.73 -11.12 -10.88
CA PRO A 120 4.17 -10.15 -11.88
C PRO A 120 5.27 -10.75 -12.78
N CYS A 121 5.36 -10.24 -14.00
CA CYS A 121 6.48 -10.46 -14.92
C CYS A 121 7.23 -9.18 -15.26
N ALA A 122 6.57 -8.03 -15.24
CA ALA A 122 7.19 -6.74 -15.50
C ALA A 122 6.36 -5.60 -14.91
N PHE A 123 6.94 -4.42 -14.85
CA PHE A 123 6.21 -3.19 -14.64
C PHE A 123 6.74 -2.08 -15.55
N LYS A 124 5.95 -1.01 -15.69
CA LYS A 124 6.35 0.23 -16.36
C LYS A 124 5.97 1.40 -15.46
N MET A 125 6.86 2.37 -15.29
CA MET A 125 6.60 3.55 -14.48
C MET A 125 7.02 4.81 -15.23
N ASN A 126 6.06 5.72 -15.46
CA ASN A 126 6.26 6.92 -16.27
C ASN A 126 6.79 6.55 -17.67
N ASP A 127 7.78 7.31 -18.16
CA ASP A 127 8.42 7.11 -19.46
C ASP A 127 9.54 6.05 -19.45
N ASN A 128 9.75 5.35 -18.33
CA ASN A 128 10.76 4.29 -18.29
C ASN A 128 10.36 3.13 -19.23
N PRO A 129 11.36 2.43 -19.80
CA PRO A 129 11.08 1.19 -20.52
C PRO A 129 10.44 0.15 -19.59
N ARG A 130 9.83 -0.89 -20.16
CA ARG A 130 9.31 -2.03 -19.41
C ARG A 130 10.46 -2.68 -18.63
N ILE A 131 10.29 -2.83 -17.33
CA ILE A 131 11.27 -3.39 -16.40
C ILE A 131 10.81 -4.79 -16.00
N GLU A 132 11.56 -5.80 -16.41
CA GLU A 132 11.28 -7.20 -16.07
C GLU A 132 11.51 -7.48 -14.58
N VAL A 133 10.62 -8.27 -14.00
CA VAL A 133 10.65 -8.73 -12.60
C VAL A 133 10.08 -10.14 -12.47
N SER A 134 10.44 -10.81 -11.38
CA SER A 134 10.01 -12.18 -11.10
C SER A 134 9.07 -12.30 -9.89
N THR A 135 9.04 -11.27 -9.04
CA THR A 135 8.31 -11.21 -7.78
C THR A 135 7.84 -9.78 -7.46
N TRP A 136 6.83 -9.65 -6.59
CA TRP A 136 6.38 -8.34 -6.08
C TRP A 136 7.46 -7.62 -5.25
N LYS A 137 8.27 -8.38 -4.50
CA LYS A 137 9.44 -7.87 -3.77
C LYS A 137 10.45 -7.20 -4.71
N GLU A 138 10.80 -7.85 -5.81
CA GLU A 138 11.69 -7.29 -6.82
C GLU A 138 11.10 -6.02 -7.47
N MET A 139 9.79 -6.03 -7.74
CA MET A 139 9.07 -4.85 -8.27
C MET A 139 9.17 -3.64 -7.33
N LEU A 140 8.95 -3.86 -6.02
CA LEU A 140 9.09 -2.80 -5.01
C LEU A 140 10.52 -2.28 -4.95
N ILE A 141 11.52 -3.17 -4.89
CA ILE A 141 12.94 -2.79 -4.82
C ILE A 141 13.31 -1.90 -6.01
N LYS A 142 13.01 -2.32 -7.24
CA LYS A 142 13.32 -1.52 -8.44
C LYS A 142 12.57 -0.19 -8.47
N THR A 143 11.34 -0.18 -7.98
CA THR A 143 10.57 1.08 -7.84
C THR A 143 11.28 2.04 -6.87
N CYS A 144 11.71 1.55 -5.69
CA CYS A 144 12.45 2.32 -4.71
C CYS A 144 13.81 2.80 -5.25
N GLU A 145 14.53 1.99 -6.00
CA GLU A 145 15.79 2.38 -6.65
C GLU A 145 15.59 3.55 -7.62
N ILE A 146 14.56 3.49 -8.47
CA ILE A 146 14.25 4.57 -9.42
C ILE A 146 13.86 5.86 -8.68
N LEU A 147 13.07 5.76 -7.61
CA LEU A 147 12.67 6.92 -6.83
C LEU A 147 13.84 7.55 -6.09
N MET A 148 14.73 6.73 -5.50
CA MET A 148 15.97 7.21 -4.88
C MET A 148 16.90 7.89 -5.90
N GLU A 149 16.97 7.41 -7.14
CA GLU A 149 17.71 8.11 -8.22
C GLU A 149 17.08 9.45 -8.58
N LYS A 150 15.75 9.54 -8.54
CA LYS A 150 15.01 10.74 -8.92
C LYS A 150 15.19 11.87 -7.91
N ASP A 151 15.12 11.56 -6.62
CA ASP A 151 15.32 12.50 -5.52
C ASP A 151 15.77 11.76 -4.25
N GLU A 152 17.08 11.65 -4.08
CA GLU A 152 17.67 10.88 -2.98
C GLU A 152 17.33 11.49 -1.62
N GLU A 153 17.41 12.82 -1.47
CA GLU A 153 17.14 13.50 -0.20
C GLU A 153 15.69 13.25 0.24
N LYS A 154 14.75 13.39 -0.69
CA LYS A 154 13.34 13.08 -0.44
C LYS A 154 13.15 11.62 -0.06
N PHE A 155 13.76 10.67 -0.78
CA PHE A 155 13.65 9.25 -0.45
C PHE A 155 14.18 8.95 0.96
N LEU A 156 15.36 9.50 1.31
CA LEU A 156 15.96 9.30 2.63
C LEU A 156 15.13 9.92 3.76
N SER A 157 14.37 10.98 3.47
CA SER A 157 13.46 11.60 4.45
C SER A 157 12.30 10.67 4.88
N PHE A 158 12.02 9.59 4.13
CA PHE A 158 10.87 8.71 4.39
C PHE A 158 10.91 8.04 5.75
N GLU A 159 12.09 7.81 6.33
CA GLU A 159 12.20 7.28 7.69
C GLU A 159 11.54 8.19 8.75
N HIS A 160 11.46 9.49 8.47
CA HIS A 160 10.93 10.50 9.38
C HIS A 160 9.53 10.96 9.00
N LEU A 161 8.93 10.38 7.96
CA LEU A 161 7.56 10.68 7.55
C LEU A 161 6.61 9.63 8.14
N ASP A 162 5.80 10.05 9.11
CA ASP A 162 4.82 9.17 9.78
C ASP A 162 3.85 8.50 8.80
N LYS A 163 3.48 9.19 7.71
CA LYS A 163 2.60 8.61 6.68
C LYS A 163 3.28 7.53 5.81
N MET A 164 4.61 7.51 5.77
CA MET A 164 5.39 6.51 5.02
C MET A 164 5.72 5.27 5.84
N ASN A 165 5.38 5.26 7.13
CA ASN A 165 5.69 4.19 8.05
C ASN A 165 4.45 3.78 8.83
N GLY A 166 4.42 2.54 9.32
CA GLY A 166 3.43 2.12 10.28
C GLY A 166 3.63 2.82 11.63
N LYS A 167 2.55 2.98 12.41
CA LYS A 167 2.57 3.63 13.73
C LYS A 167 3.58 2.99 14.70
N LYS A 168 3.80 1.67 14.59
CA LYS A 168 4.75 0.91 15.42
C LYS A 168 5.96 0.37 14.66
N ARG A 169 5.96 0.42 13.33
CA ARG A 169 6.98 -0.21 12.50
C ARG A 169 7.39 0.68 11.35
N LYS A 170 8.70 0.82 11.16
CA LYS A 170 9.26 1.54 10.04
C LYS A 170 9.26 0.65 8.81
N TYR A 171 8.65 1.14 7.73
CA TYR A 171 8.81 0.56 6.41
C TYR A 171 10.10 1.05 5.74
N PHE A 172 10.57 2.24 6.11
CA PHE A 172 11.79 2.86 5.62
C PHE A 172 12.68 3.26 6.80
N SER A 173 13.95 2.86 6.78
CA SER A 173 14.88 3.15 7.88
C SER A 173 16.34 3.04 7.43
N VAL A 174 17.24 3.87 7.95
CA VAL A 174 18.69 3.74 7.75
C VAL A 174 19.28 2.56 8.50
N SER A 175 18.56 2.02 9.50
CA SER A 175 18.90 0.77 10.19
C SER A 175 17.89 -0.33 9.88
N SER A 176 18.36 -1.56 9.74
CA SER A 176 17.51 -2.76 9.61
C SER A 176 16.84 -3.19 10.92
N ASP A 177 17.20 -2.56 12.05
CA ASP A 177 16.75 -2.99 13.38
C ASP A 177 15.23 -2.87 13.54
N GLY A 178 14.60 -3.98 13.96
CA GLY A 178 13.15 -4.04 14.17
C GLY A 178 12.31 -4.19 12.89
N MET A 179 12.94 -4.30 11.71
CA MET A 179 12.27 -4.54 10.43
C MET A 179 12.12 -6.03 10.11
N ARG A 180 11.11 -6.38 9.33
CA ARG A 180 10.84 -7.76 8.85
C ARG A 180 11.29 -7.96 7.40
N GLU A 181 12.22 -8.87 7.19
CA GLU A 181 12.89 -9.04 5.89
C GLU A 181 13.40 -7.71 5.28
N PRO A 182 14.28 -6.97 5.99
CA PRO A 182 14.81 -5.74 5.46
C PRO A 182 15.66 -5.99 4.20
N VAL A 183 15.49 -5.15 3.18
CA VAL A 183 16.35 -5.13 1.99
C VAL A 183 17.01 -3.77 1.87
N SER A 184 18.32 -3.75 1.68
CA SER A 184 19.06 -2.51 1.46
C SER A 184 18.85 -2.00 0.04
N ILE A 185 18.44 -0.73 -0.07
CA ILE A 185 18.36 0.04 -1.30
C ILE A 185 19.62 0.87 -1.41
N LYS A 186 20.46 0.50 -2.38
CA LYS A 186 21.73 1.16 -2.70
C LYS A 186 22.69 1.38 -1.52
N GLY A 187 22.58 0.57 -0.46
CA GLY A 187 23.42 0.70 0.74
C GLY A 187 23.09 1.90 1.63
N LYS A 188 22.01 2.64 1.37
CA LYS A 188 21.68 3.89 2.07
C LYS A 188 20.45 3.81 2.97
N MET A 189 19.47 3.00 2.57
CA MET A 189 18.21 2.83 3.29
C MET A 189 17.78 1.37 3.22
N TYR A 190 17.17 0.87 4.28
CA TYR A 190 16.47 -0.41 4.31
C TYR A 190 14.98 -0.19 4.09
N ILE A 191 14.38 -1.11 3.34
CA ILE A 191 12.93 -1.21 3.17
C ILE A 191 12.41 -2.55 3.71
N GLU A 192 11.25 -2.53 4.35
CA GLU A 192 10.58 -3.75 4.81
C GLU A 192 9.98 -4.49 3.61
N THR A 193 10.16 -5.81 3.52
CA THR A 193 9.68 -6.59 2.36
C THR A 193 8.83 -7.82 2.71
N LEU A 194 8.45 -7.98 3.98
CA LEU A 194 7.47 -8.98 4.38
C LEU A 194 6.05 -8.39 4.28
N MET A 195 5.44 -8.53 3.11
CA MET A 195 4.05 -8.11 2.87
C MET A 195 3.41 -8.95 1.76
N SER A 196 2.09 -8.87 1.63
CA SER A 196 1.36 -9.56 0.57
C SER A 196 1.51 -8.86 -0.79
N SER A 197 1.05 -9.50 -1.87
CA SER A 197 0.95 -8.87 -3.20
C SER A 197 0.23 -7.52 -3.17
N ASN A 198 -0.85 -7.42 -2.39
CA ASN A 198 -1.62 -6.19 -2.24
C ASN A 198 -0.91 -5.17 -1.35
N GLY A 199 -0.18 -5.61 -0.31
CA GLY A 199 0.70 -4.75 0.47
C GLY A 199 1.78 -4.08 -0.38
N PHE A 200 2.45 -4.84 -1.25
CA PHE A 200 3.41 -4.29 -2.22
C PHE A 200 2.76 -3.25 -3.13
N ARG A 201 1.60 -3.57 -3.71
CA ARG A 201 0.82 -2.64 -4.55
C ARG A 201 0.44 -1.36 -3.78
N ASN A 202 -0.01 -1.48 -2.53
CA ASN A 202 -0.37 -0.35 -1.68
C ASN A 202 0.83 0.55 -1.40
N LEU A 203 1.97 -0.02 -1.01
CA LEU A 203 3.19 0.74 -0.75
C LEU A 203 3.69 1.47 -1.99
N VAL A 204 3.61 0.85 -3.17
CA VAL A 204 3.93 1.53 -4.43
C VAL A 204 3.01 2.73 -4.67
N ILE A 205 1.71 2.64 -4.39
CA ILE A 205 0.81 3.79 -4.50
C ILE A 205 1.24 4.93 -3.56
N LYS A 206 1.56 4.62 -2.29
CA LYS A 206 2.03 5.62 -1.32
C LYS A 206 3.28 6.33 -1.84
N LEU A 207 4.25 5.57 -2.33
CA LEU A 207 5.47 6.07 -2.94
C LEU A 207 5.19 7.00 -4.12
N LEU A 208 4.32 6.61 -5.05
CA LEU A 208 3.97 7.44 -6.20
C LEU A 208 3.29 8.75 -5.78
N LYS A 209 2.35 8.69 -4.84
CA LYS A 209 1.70 9.88 -4.28
C LYS A 209 2.70 10.84 -3.66
N GLU A 210 3.64 10.33 -2.87
CA GLU A 210 4.64 11.16 -2.21
C GLU A 210 5.53 11.90 -3.22
N TYR A 211 5.80 11.29 -4.38
CA TYR A 211 6.51 11.91 -5.49
C TYR A 211 5.62 12.73 -6.45
N ASN A 212 4.33 12.91 -6.15
CA ASN A 212 3.34 13.53 -7.02
C ASN A 212 3.28 12.89 -8.42
N LEU A 213 3.53 11.58 -8.50
CA LEU A 213 3.43 10.79 -9.72
C LEU A 213 2.01 10.26 -9.88
N LYS A 214 1.55 10.19 -11.14
CA LYS A 214 0.23 9.65 -11.43
C LYS A 214 0.23 8.13 -11.27
N ILE A 215 -0.66 7.63 -10.43
CA ILE A 215 -0.85 6.19 -10.22
C ILE A 215 -1.21 5.47 -11.53
N SER A 216 -1.94 6.15 -12.44
CA SER A 216 -2.31 5.63 -13.76
C SER A 216 -1.13 5.30 -14.66
N ASP A 217 0.03 5.93 -14.41
CA ASP A 217 1.23 5.83 -15.24
C ASP A 217 2.15 4.69 -14.76
N TYR A 218 1.71 3.97 -13.72
CA TYR A 218 2.33 2.73 -13.27
C TYR A 218 1.51 1.54 -13.80
N LYS A 219 2.12 0.75 -14.69
CA LYS A 219 1.52 -0.45 -15.29
C LYS A 219 2.19 -1.70 -14.75
N ILE A 220 1.40 -2.71 -14.43
CA ILE A 220 1.88 -4.03 -14.03
C ILE A 220 1.55 -5.01 -15.15
N TYR A 221 2.48 -5.92 -15.41
CA TYR A 221 2.28 -7.04 -16.33
C TYR A 221 2.37 -8.33 -15.53
N LEU A 222 1.47 -9.27 -15.79
CA LEU A 222 1.38 -10.51 -15.03
C LEU A 222 1.98 -11.68 -15.80
N ARG A 223 2.60 -12.61 -15.07
CA ARG A 223 3.02 -13.91 -15.59
C ARG A 223 1.90 -14.94 -15.47
N ALA A 224 1.21 -14.92 -14.33
CA ALA A 224 0.21 -15.92 -13.99
C ALA A 224 -0.84 -15.37 -13.02
N ASP A 225 -2.03 -15.96 -13.07
CA ASP A 225 -3.13 -15.74 -12.12
C ASP A 225 -3.58 -17.09 -11.54
N TYR A 226 -3.29 -17.32 -10.26
CA TYR A 226 -3.63 -18.57 -9.56
C TYR A 226 -4.94 -18.48 -8.77
N SER A 227 -5.80 -17.50 -9.06
CA SER A 227 -7.05 -17.29 -8.33
C SER A 227 -7.93 -18.56 -8.31
N GLU A 228 -8.00 -19.29 -9.43
CA GLU A 228 -8.80 -20.52 -9.54
C GLU A 228 -8.30 -21.68 -8.67
N LEU A 229 -7.01 -21.70 -8.29
CA LEU A 229 -6.44 -22.73 -7.41
C LEU A 229 -6.83 -22.56 -5.94
N ASN A 230 -7.26 -21.35 -5.56
CA ASN A 230 -7.46 -20.94 -4.18
C ASN A 230 -8.94 -20.58 -3.89
N GLN A 231 -9.86 -21.05 -4.73
CA GLN A 231 -11.31 -21.03 -4.48
C GLN A 231 -11.74 -22.18 -3.55
#